data_AF-A0A7J7RKB8-F1
#
_entry.id   AF-A0A7J7RKB8-F1
#
_cell.length_a   1.000
_cell.length_b   1.000
_cell.length_c   1.000
_cell.angle_alpha   90.00
_cell.angle_beta   90.00
_cell.angle_gamma   90.00
#
_symmetry.space_group_name_H-M   'P 1'
#
loop_
_entity.id
_entity.type
_entity.pdbx_description
1 polymer ?
#
loop_
_entity_poly.entity_id
_entity_poly.type
_entity_poly.pdbx_seq_one_letter_code
_entity_poly.pdbx_strand_id
1 'polypeptide(L)'
;MYDTPAEVAEAFLSSLTERIEGADAEDGHSPGEQQKRRIVLDPSGSMNIYLVLDGSDSIGARNFTGAKNCLKAFIEKVASYGVNPKYALVTYATDTNILIRVSDAESSNAAWVTEKLDKISYEDHKLKTGTNTKKALLAVYNMMSWAGDAPPEGWNRTRHVIILMTDGQHNMGGDPVPVIQDIRSLLDIGRDRKNPREDYLDVYVFGVGPLVNQENINALASKKDKEQHVFKVKDMDNLENVFYQMIDESQTLGLCGMVWEHKDATDYHKQPWQAKISVTRPPNTHENCMGAVVSPYFVLTAAHCFTVEDQLHWIKVNVGGKKQDLHIEQVLFHPKYNINGKKAEGIPEFYDYDVALIKLKEKLQYSKTLRPICLPCTLATNQALRLPLSTSCQKQMEELLPAKDVKALFVSELLKGGKLTRKEVHIKNGDKKAACERDAQKAPGYGKVKDISEVVTPRFLCTGGVDPYADPNTCKGDSGGPLIIHKRSRFIQVGVISWGVVDVCKDKRLQHQVPAHARDFHINLFQVLPWLKEKLHEEEPFL
;
A
#
# COMPACT_ATOMS: atom_id res chain seq x y z
N MET A 1 -15.88 -18.24 23.25
CA MET A 1 -16.21 -17.43 22.06
C MET A 1 -14.90 -17.14 21.35
N TYR A 2 -14.86 -17.06 20.01
CA TYR A 2 -13.66 -16.69 19.25
C TYR A 2 -13.86 -15.28 18.70
N ASP A 3 -12.79 -14.51 18.60
CA ASP A 3 -12.82 -13.20 17.96
C ASP A 3 -12.81 -13.40 16.44
N THR A 4 -13.63 -12.62 15.75
CA THR A 4 -13.61 -12.58 14.29
C THR A 4 -12.38 -11.83 13.80
N PRO A 5 -11.95 -12.06 12.55
CA PRO A 5 -10.81 -11.36 12.02
C PRO A 5 -10.91 -9.83 12.06
N ALA A 6 -12.11 -9.31 11.80
CA ALA A 6 -12.39 -7.89 11.79
C ALA A 6 -12.31 -7.26 13.19
N GLU A 7 -12.80 -7.96 14.23
CA GLU A 7 -12.76 -7.48 15.62
C GLU A 7 -11.32 -7.41 16.15
N VAL A 8 -10.53 -8.47 15.93
CA VAL A 8 -9.09 -8.49 16.25
C VAL A 8 -8.38 -7.35 15.53
N ALA A 9 -8.79 -7.12 14.29
CA ALA A 9 -8.18 -6.16 13.41
C ALA A 9 -8.35 -4.72 13.89
N GLU A 10 -9.60 -4.32 14.07
CA GLU A 10 -10.01 -2.99 14.51
C GLU A 10 -9.40 -2.63 15.87
N ALA A 11 -9.41 -3.56 16.82
CA ALA A 11 -8.99 -3.28 18.18
C ALA A 11 -7.46 -3.29 18.38
N PHE A 12 -6.71 -4.15 17.68
CA PHE A 12 -5.25 -4.19 17.76
C PHE A 12 -4.59 -2.93 17.18
N LEU A 13 -5.06 -2.44 16.02
CA LEU A 13 -4.42 -1.30 15.38
C LEU A 13 -4.99 0.04 15.79
N SER A 14 -6.26 0.21 16.16
CA SER A 14 -6.67 1.48 16.80
C SER A 14 -5.78 1.82 18.00
N SER A 15 -5.41 0.79 18.77
CA SER A 15 -4.43 0.87 19.86
C SER A 15 -2.99 1.10 19.37
N LEU A 16 -2.53 0.46 18.29
CA LEU A 16 -1.14 0.56 17.82
C LEU A 16 -0.85 1.79 16.91
N THR A 17 -1.76 2.20 16.02
CA THR A 17 -1.55 3.31 15.08
C THR A 17 -1.60 4.68 15.76
N GLU A 18 -2.46 4.88 16.76
CA GLU A 18 -2.40 6.06 17.66
C GLU A 18 -1.00 6.25 18.28
N ARG A 19 -0.20 5.18 18.34
CA ARG A 19 1.14 5.15 18.97
C ARG A 19 2.28 5.27 17.95
N ILE A 20 2.06 4.78 16.73
CA ILE A 20 3.00 4.87 15.60
C ILE A 20 3.05 6.31 15.05
N GLU A 21 1.92 7.02 15.04
CA GLU A 21 1.75 8.32 14.39
C GLU A 21 2.21 9.55 15.19
N GLY A 22 3.29 9.37 15.93
CA GLY A 22 4.14 10.53 16.13
C GLY A 22 5.61 10.17 16.27
N ALA A 23 6.02 9.24 15.43
CA ALA A 23 7.41 9.16 15.02
C ALA A 23 7.76 10.20 13.92
N ASP A 24 6.78 10.77 13.19
CA ASP A 24 7.04 11.49 11.93
C ASP A 24 6.36 12.88 11.82
N ALA A 25 6.95 13.91 12.42
CA ALA A 25 6.59 15.31 12.13
C ALA A 25 7.84 16.21 12.05
N GLU A 26 8.48 16.24 10.89
CA GLU A 26 9.36 17.33 10.48
C GLU A 26 8.49 18.47 9.95
N ASP A 27 8.20 19.49 10.76
CA ASP A 27 8.11 20.89 10.28
C ASP A 27 7.83 21.85 11.43
N GLY A 28 8.81 22.72 11.69
CA GLY A 28 8.76 23.69 12.78
C GLY A 28 7.89 24.89 12.45
N HIS A 29 6.77 25.07 13.15
CA HIS A 29 6.06 26.35 13.28
C HIS A 29 5.55 26.54 14.72
N SER A 30 5.70 27.76 15.24
CA SER A 30 5.42 28.15 16.64
C SER A 30 3.92 28.35 16.92
N PRO A 31 3.47 28.20 18.18
CA PRO A 31 2.06 27.99 18.50
C PRO A 31 1.29 29.29 18.75
N GLY A 32 0.15 29.42 18.08
CA GLY A 32 -0.86 30.45 18.36
C GLY A 32 -2.22 30.01 17.82
N GLU A 33 -3.18 29.89 18.74
CA GLU A 33 -4.64 29.75 18.54
C GLU A 33 -5.25 28.34 18.40
N GLN A 34 -6.42 28.22 19.04
CA GLN A 34 -7.13 27.03 19.47
C GLN A 34 -7.46 26.03 18.33
N GLN A 35 -6.65 24.98 18.18
CA GLN A 35 -6.98 23.79 17.37
C GLN A 35 -7.42 22.63 18.26
N LYS A 36 -8.55 22.01 17.90
CA LYS A 36 -9.06 20.76 18.46
C LYS A 36 -7.96 19.68 18.43
N ARG A 37 -7.45 19.31 19.61
CA ARG A 37 -6.57 18.18 19.96
C ARG A 37 -5.77 17.59 18.79
N ARG A 38 -4.74 18.33 18.35
CA ARG A 38 -3.54 17.77 17.69
C ARG A 38 -2.64 17.19 18.78
N ILE A 39 -2.29 15.92 18.71
CA ILE A 39 -1.28 15.31 19.57
C ILE A 39 0.05 15.37 18.82
N VAL A 40 0.99 16.08 19.43
CA VAL A 40 2.38 16.24 18.99
C VAL A 40 3.18 15.13 19.67
N LEU A 41 4.05 14.44 18.94
CA LEU A 41 5.10 13.62 19.52
C LEU A 41 6.48 14.18 19.17
N ASP A 42 7.43 13.83 20.02
CA ASP A 42 8.83 14.20 20.00
C ASP A 42 9.52 13.59 18.76
N PRO A 43 10.07 14.41 17.84
CA PRO A 43 10.76 13.99 16.60
C PRO A 43 11.99 13.07 16.77
N SER A 44 12.22 12.53 17.97
CA SER A 44 13.35 11.70 18.35
C SER A 44 12.96 10.33 18.96
N GLY A 45 11.67 9.98 18.99
CA GLY A 45 11.18 8.72 19.57
C GLY A 45 11.51 7.49 18.71
N SER A 46 11.89 6.37 19.35
CA SER A 46 12.16 5.09 18.67
C SER A 46 11.15 4.01 19.08
N MET A 47 10.94 2.99 18.25
CA MET A 47 10.00 1.90 18.54
C MET A 47 10.69 0.54 18.41
N ASN A 48 10.45 -0.32 19.40
CA ASN A 48 10.92 -1.70 19.44
C ASN A 48 9.72 -2.67 19.42
N ILE A 49 9.75 -3.64 18.52
CA ILE A 49 8.71 -4.67 18.40
C ILE A 49 9.32 -6.05 18.67
N TYR A 50 8.80 -6.75 19.68
CA TYR A 50 9.27 -8.06 20.10
C TYR A 50 8.27 -9.13 19.67
N LEU A 51 8.63 -9.92 18.66
CA LEU A 51 7.82 -11.01 18.14
C LEU A 51 8.20 -12.30 18.85
N VAL A 52 7.29 -12.83 19.68
CA VAL A 52 7.51 -14.02 20.51
C VAL A 52 6.55 -15.12 20.08
N LEU A 53 7.09 -16.18 19.48
CA LEU A 53 6.33 -17.26 18.87
C LEU A 53 6.51 -18.57 19.63
N ASP A 54 5.42 -19.13 20.12
CA ASP A 54 5.37 -20.44 20.79
C ASP A 54 5.49 -21.56 19.74
N GLY A 55 6.52 -22.40 19.90
CA GLY A 55 6.80 -23.58 19.10
C GLY A 55 6.66 -24.88 19.90
N SER A 56 5.95 -24.86 21.03
CA SER A 56 5.67 -26.06 21.81
C SER A 56 4.73 -27.03 21.10
N ASP A 57 4.66 -28.27 21.59
CA ASP A 57 3.88 -29.34 20.92
C ASP A 57 2.39 -29.02 20.84
N SER A 58 1.87 -28.28 21.83
CA SER A 58 0.46 -27.96 21.94
C SER A 58 -0.02 -27.01 20.85
N ILE A 59 0.87 -26.28 20.18
CA ILE A 59 0.54 -25.39 19.07
C ILE A 59 0.27 -26.18 17.78
N GLY A 60 1.16 -27.12 17.44
CA GLY A 60 1.14 -27.89 16.20
C GLY A 60 1.62 -27.12 14.96
N ALA A 61 2.21 -27.85 14.00
CA ALA A 61 2.90 -27.27 12.84
C ALA A 61 2.05 -26.35 11.95
N ARG A 62 0.76 -26.69 11.74
CA ARG A 62 -0.15 -25.86 10.93
C ARG A 62 -0.36 -24.49 11.58
N ASN A 63 -0.65 -24.46 12.88
CA ASN A 63 -0.91 -23.21 13.59
C ASN A 63 0.36 -22.37 13.72
N PHE A 64 1.50 -23.01 13.98
CA PHE A 64 2.81 -22.36 13.99
C PHE A 64 3.11 -21.66 12.65
N THR A 65 2.88 -22.36 11.53
CA THR A 65 3.09 -21.80 10.19
C THR A 65 2.13 -20.64 9.92
N GLY A 66 0.86 -20.76 10.32
CA GLY A 66 -0.10 -19.66 10.20
C GLY A 66 0.28 -18.43 11.05
N ALA A 67 0.79 -18.64 12.27
CA ALA A 67 1.30 -17.58 13.14
C ALA A 67 2.50 -16.87 12.51
N LYS A 68 3.42 -17.64 11.93
CA LYS A 68 4.56 -17.11 11.17
C LYS A 68 4.12 -16.24 9.99
N ASN A 69 3.19 -16.73 9.15
CA ASN A 69 2.68 -15.99 7.99
C ASN A 69 1.94 -14.70 8.41
N CYS A 70 1.20 -14.78 9.51
CA CYS A 70 0.56 -13.63 10.12
C CYS A 70 1.58 -12.53 10.53
N LEU A 71 2.66 -12.91 11.24
CA LEU A 71 3.72 -11.97 11.62
C LEU A 71 4.41 -11.36 10.40
N LYS A 72 4.58 -12.13 9.32
CA LYS A 72 5.11 -11.63 8.05
C LYS A 72 4.23 -10.54 7.44
N ALA A 73 2.92 -10.78 7.36
CA ALA A 73 1.95 -9.80 6.87
C ALA A 73 1.96 -8.53 7.75
N PHE A 74 2.06 -8.68 9.07
CA PHE A 74 2.21 -7.57 10.00
C PHE A 74 3.45 -6.71 9.71
N ILE A 75 4.64 -7.33 9.61
CA ILE A 75 5.90 -6.62 9.34
C ILE A 75 5.81 -5.87 8.01
N GLU A 76 5.31 -6.52 6.95
CA GLU A 76 5.16 -5.90 5.63
C GLU A 76 4.20 -4.71 5.66
N LYS A 77 3.14 -4.79 6.46
CA LYS A 77 2.17 -3.71 6.60
C LYS A 77 2.71 -2.55 7.42
N VAL A 78 3.39 -2.80 8.56
CA VAL A 78 4.06 -1.74 9.34
C VAL A 78 5.06 -0.98 8.45
N ALA A 79 5.86 -1.71 7.68
CA ALA A 79 6.81 -1.12 6.74
C ALA A 79 6.14 -0.33 5.58
N SER A 80 4.86 -0.56 5.29
CA SER A 80 4.13 0.19 4.25
C SER A 80 3.79 1.63 4.66
N TYR A 81 3.81 1.93 5.97
CA TYR A 81 3.61 3.27 6.53
C TYR A 81 4.86 4.15 6.52
N GLY A 82 6.01 3.61 6.13
CA GLY A 82 7.29 4.35 6.16
C GLY A 82 7.99 4.33 7.52
N VAL A 83 7.45 3.61 8.50
CA VAL A 83 8.01 3.50 9.86
C VAL A 83 8.99 2.32 9.91
N ASN A 84 10.13 2.53 10.57
CA ASN A 84 11.21 1.55 10.66
C ASN A 84 11.50 1.16 12.13
N PRO A 85 10.60 0.41 12.80
CA PRO A 85 10.84 -0.04 14.17
C PRO A 85 11.95 -1.09 14.18
N LYS A 86 12.63 -1.24 15.31
CA LYS A 86 13.59 -2.33 15.52
C LYS A 86 12.86 -3.58 15.98
N TYR A 87 13.08 -4.69 15.29
CA TYR A 87 12.44 -5.96 15.61
C TYR A 87 13.35 -6.85 16.46
N ALA A 88 12.74 -7.62 17.35
CA ALA A 88 13.30 -8.84 17.91
C ALA A 88 12.41 -10.02 17.53
N LEU A 89 13.04 -11.17 17.30
CA LEU A 89 12.36 -12.40 16.90
C LEU A 89 12.82 -13.54 17.79
N VAL A 90 11.87 -14.08 18.54
CA VAL A 90 12.10 -15.12 19.54
C VAL A 90 11.13 -16.26 19.27
N THR A 91 11.64 -17.48 19.19
CA THR A 91 10.80 -18.69 19.24
C THR A 91 11.10 -19.46 20.52
N TYR A 92 10.11 -20.12 21.10
CA TYR A 92 10.33 -20.85 22.35
C TYR A 92 9.52 -22.13 22.45
N ALA A 93 10.07 -23.09 23.19
CA ALA A 93 9.38 -24.26 23.71
C ALA A 93 9.93 -24.52 25.13
N THR A 94 10.63 -25.63 25.37
CA THR A 94 11.38 -25.83 26.62
C THR A 94 12.51 -24.81 26.75
N ASP A 95 13.21 -24.55 25.64
CA ASP A 95 14.28 -23.58 25.50
C ASP A 95 13.84 -22.41 24.63
N THR A 96 14.59 -21.31 24.72
CA THR A 96 14.30 -20.06 24.00
C THR A 96 15.37 -19.83 22.94
N ASN A 97 14.96 -19.66 21.70
CA ASN A 97 15.82 -19.35 20.56
C ASN A 97 15.63 -17.87 20.18
N ILE A 98 16.66 -17.06 20.39
CA ILE A 98 16.69 -15.66 19.97
C ILE A 98 17.30 -15.60 18.57
N LEU A 99 16.50 -15.23 17.58
CA LEU A 99 16.89 -15.21 16.17
C LEU A 99 17.28 -13.81 15.69
N ILE A 100 16.65 -12.79 16.27
CA ILE A 100 16.95 -11.38 16.03
C ILE A 100 16.89 -10.65 17.36
N ARG A 101 17.84 -9.75 17.60
CA ARG A 101 17.83 -8.79 18.71
C ARG A 101 17.57 -7.39 18.18
N VAL A 102 16.91 -6.55 18.97
CA VAL A 102 16.77 -5.11 18.67
C VAL A 102 18.11 -4.37 18.58
N SER A 103 19.19 -4.96 19.10
CA SER A 103 20.55 -4.41 18.98
C SER A 103 21.21 -4.74 17.64
N ASP A 104 20.68 -5.68 16.86
CA ASP A 104 21.27 -6.06 15.58
C ASP A 104 21.14 -4.90 14.58
N ALA A 105 22.17 -4.67 13.77
CA ALA A 105 22.21 -3.56 12.82
C ALA A 105 21.05 -3.60 11.80
N GLU A 106 20.65 -4.80 11.38
CA GLU A 106 19.57 -5.03 10.42
C GLU A 106 18.19 -5.18 11.09
N SER A 107 18.08 -4.99 12.42
CA SER A 107 16.82 -5.19 13.14
C SER A 107 15.69 -4.26 12.69
N SER A 108 16.01 -3.10 12.09
CA SER A 108 15.03 -2.20 11.49
C SER A 108 14.71 -2.48 10.02
N ASN A 109 15.41 -3.44 9.39
CA ASN A 109 15.19 -3.81 8.00
C ASN A 109 14.10 -4.88 7.90
N ALA A 110 12.87 -4.45 7.62
CA ALA A 110 11.71 -5.34 7.50
C ALA A 110 11.92 -6.52 6.54
N ALA A 111 12.63 -6.34 5.42
CA ALA A 111 12.89 -7.42 4.46
C ALA A 111 13.83 -8.49 5.05
N TRP A 112 14.87 -8.06 5.76
CA TRP A 112 15.80 -8.97 6.45
C TRP A 112 15.11 -9.72 7.60
N VAL A 113 14.27 -9.03 8.38
CA VAL A 113 13.47 -9.65 9.45
C VAL A 113 12.52 -10.71 8.86
N THR A 114 11.83 -10.39 7.77
CA THR A 114 10.95 -11.35 7.07
C THR A 114 11.71 -12.56 6.52
N GLU A 115 12.92 -12.37 5.96
CA GLU A 115 13.77 -13.48 5.50
C GLU A 115 14.18 -14.42 6.65
N LYS A 116 14.52 -13.84 7.82
CA LYS A 116 14.82 -14.61 9.04
C LYS A 116 13.60 -15.36 9.54
N LEU A 117 12.44 -14.72 9.53
CA LEU A 117 11.17 -15.33 9.90
C LEU A 117 10.87 -16.52 8.98
N ASP A 118 10.98 -16.38 7.66
CA ASP A 118 10.71 -17.45 6.68
C ASP A 118 11.53 -18.73 6.94
N LYS A 119 12.78 -18.58 7.40
CA LYS A 119 13.70 -19.68 7.71
C LYS A 119 13.34 -20.49 8.96
N ILE A 120 12.43 -20.02 9.80
CA ILE A 120 12.02 -20.72 11.02
C ILE A 120 11.15 -21.92 10.68
N SER A 121 11.47 -23.05 11.29
CA SER A 121 10.69 -24.28 11.20
C SER A 121 10.07 -24.64 12.55
N TYR A 122 8.87 -25.23 12.53
CA TYR A 122 8.29 -25.85 13.72
C TYR A 122 9.19 -26.95 14.29
N GLU A 123 9.93 -27.64 13.42
CA GLU A 123 10.82 -28.73 13.79
C GLU A 123 12.01 -28.30 14.66
N ASP A 124 12.34 -27.00 14.69
CA ASP A 124 13.44 -26.45 15.47
C ASP A 124 13.29 -26.70 16.98
N HIS A 125 12.06 -26.98 17.44
CA HIS A 125 11.73 -27.26 18.85
C HIS A 125 11.30 -28.72 19.11
N LYS A 126 11.28 -29.60 18.10
CA LYS A 126 10.69 -30.96 18.18
C LYS A 126 11.30 -31.88 19.23
N LEU A 127 12.57 -31.68 19.58
CA LEU A 127 13.26 -32.51 20.57
C LEU A 127 12.96 -32.09 22.02
N LYS A 128 12.52 -30.84 22.24
CA LYS A 128 12.23 -30.28 23.56
C LYS A 128 10.99 -29.39 23.50
N THR A 129 9.84 -30.05 23.53
CA THR A 129 8.55 -29.46 23.15
C THR A 129 7.72 -28.90 24.32
N GLY A 130 8.33 -28.70 25.49
CA GLY A 130 7.66 -28.07 26.63
C GLY A 130 7.29 -26.60 26.36
N THR A 131 6.65 -25.94 27.31
CA THR A 131 6.13 -24.57 27.13
C THR A 131 6.62 -23.67 28.26
N ASN A 132 7.76 -23.02 28.04
CA ASN A 132 8.43 -22.15 29.02
C ASN A 132 8.30 -20.66 28.66
N THR A 133 7.08 -20.14 28.73
CA THR A 133 6.76 -18.73 28.40
C THR A 133 7.54 -17.75 29.27
N LYS A 134 7.79 -18.08 30.54
CA LYS A 134 8.58 -17.24 31.45
C LYS A 134 10.00 -16.99 30.93
N LYS A 135 10.69 -18.04 30.46
CA LYS A 135 12.05 -17.94 29.90
C LYS A 135 12.05 -17.11 28.60
N ALA A 136 11.00 -17.23 27.79
CA ALA A 136 10.83 -16.42 26.59
C ALA A 136 10.67 -14.92 26.90
N LEU A 137 9.83 -14.56 27.87
CA LEU A 137 9.67 -13.18 28.31
C LEU A 137 10.93 -12.63 29.00
N LEU A 138 11.69 -13.48 29.72
CA LEU A 138 12.99 -13.08 30.27
C LEU A 138 14.00 -12.75 29.17
N ALA A 139 13.96 -13.44 28.03
CA ALA A 139 14.77 -13.06 26.88
C ALA A 139 14.39 -11.67 26.34
N VAL A 140 13.10 -11.33 26.32
CA VAL A 140 12.61 -9.99 25.96
C VAL A 140 13.08 -8.94 26.97
N TYR A 141 12.90 -9.19 28.27
CA TYR A 141 13.40 -8.34 29.35
C TYR A 141 14.90 -8.05 29.18
N ASN A 142 15.71 -9.08 28.91
CA ASN A 142 17.15 -8.94 28.70
C ASN A 142 17.54 -8.17 27.43
N MET A 143 16.63 -8.04 26.45
CA MET A 143 16.84 -7.19 25.27
C MET A 143 16.42 -5.74 25.50
N MET A 144 15.61 -5.47 26.54
CA MET A 144 15.24 -4.12 26.97
C MET A 144 16.23 -3.56 28.00
N SER A 145 16.90 -4.44 28.75
CA SER A 145 17.87 -4.05 29.76
C SER A 145 19.16 -3.49 29.16
N TRP A 146 19.87 -2.69 29.95
CA TRP A 146 21.14 -2.07 29.60
C TRP A 146 22.23 -2.49 30.59
N ALA A 147 23.49 -2.35 30.17
CA ALA A 147 24.64 -2.61 31.03
C ALA A 147 24.97 -1.36 31.86
N GLY A 148 25.19 -1.54 33.16
CA GLY A 148 25.55 -0.46 34.11
C GLY A 148 24.36 0.13 34.88
N ASP A 149 24.66 1.05 35.80
CA ASP A 149 23.68 1.60 36.75
C ASP A 149 22.80 2.71 36.16
N ALA A 150 23.16 3.25 34.98
CA ALA A 150 22.46 4.36 34.34
C ALA A 150 21.81 3.93 33.01
N PRO A 151 20.55 4.35 32.75
CA PRO A 151 19.87 4.04 31.51
C PRO A 151 20.46 4.81 30.31
N PRO A 152 20.40 4.24 29.08
CA PRO A 152 20.94 4.88 27.88
C PRO A 152 20.14 6.13 27.50
N GLU A 153 20.78 7.05 26.79
CA GLU A 153 20.10 8.26 26.31
C GLU A 153 18.89 7.90 25.44
N GLY A 154 17.75 8.58 25.67
CA GLY A 154 16.51 8.34 24.94
C GLY A 154 15.71 7.09 25.37
N TRP A 155 16.15 6.33 26.37
CA TRP A 155 15.42 5.15 26.87
C TRP A 155 13.94 5.45 27.19
N ASN A 156 13.69 6.62 27.77
CA ASN A 156 12.36 7.06 28.20
C ASN A 156 11.47 7.56 27.04
N ARG A 157 12.03 7.66 25.83
CA ARG A 157 11.33 8.01 24.58
C ARG A 157 11.01 6.78 23.72
N THR A 158 11.64 5.64 24.02
CA THR A 158 11.44 4.40 23.26
C THR A 158 10.13 3.72 23.65
N ARG A 159 9.29 3.44 22.66
CA ARG A 159 8.07 2.64 22.83
C ARG A 159 8.37 1.16 22.60
N HIS A 160 7.79 0.30 23.43
CA HIS A 160 7.99 -1.14 23.37
C HIS A 160 6.67 -1.87 23.11
N VAL A 161 6.66 -2.74 22.11
CA VAL A 161 5.48 -3.55 21.74
C VAL A 161 5.87 -5.01 21.77
N ILE A 162 5.23 -5.80 22.63
CA ILE A 162 5.41 -7.26 22.70
C ILE A 162 4.21 -7.91 22.02
N ILE A 163 4.48 -8.75 21.02
CA ILE A 163 3.47 -9.58 20.34
C ILE A 163 3.78 -11.02 20.67
N LEU A 164 2.97 -11.63 21.55
CA LEU A 164 3.11 -13.01 21.98
C LEU A 164 2.04 -13.89 21.30
N MET A 165 2.47 -14.92 20.60
CA MET A 165 1.60 -15.93 19.97
C MET A 165 1.75 -17.25 20.72
N THR A 166 0.73 -17.66 21.48
CA THR A 166 0.75 -18.84 22.36
C THR A 166 -0.65 -19.37 22.62
N ASP A 167 -0.78 -20.62 23.05
CA ASP A 167 -2.04 -21.15 23.58
C ASP A 167 -2.27 -20.82 25.07
N GLY A 168 -1.27 -20.23 25.74
CA GLY A 168 -1.32 -19.90 27.16
C GLY A 168 -1.14 -21.11 28.10
N GLN A 169 -0.80 -22.29 27.59
CA GLN A 169 -0.61 -23.51 28.37
C GLN A 169 0.85 -23.68 28.81
N HIS A 170 1.39 -22.70 29.53
CA HIS A 170 2.73 -22.84 30.11
C HIS A 170 2.78 -23.99 31.13
N ASN A 171 3.82 -24.84 31.03
CA ASN A 171 4.02 -25.98 31.93
C ASN A 171 5.45 -26.05 32.50
N MET A 172 6.31 -25.08 32.15
CA MET A 172 7.68 -24.96 32.63
C MET A 172 7.99 -23.52 33.06
N GLY A 173 8.92 -23.36 34.00
CA GLY A 173 9.39 -22.03 34.47
C GLY A 173 8.49 -21.34 35.51
N GLY A 174 7.23 -21.79 35.65
CA GLY A 174 6.24 -21.19 36.55
C GLY A 174 5.51 -20.02 35.90
N ASP A 175 4.87 -19.18 36.72
CA ASP A 175 4.06 -18.05 36.25
C ASP A 175 4.92 -17.03 35.46
N PRO A 176 4.54 -16.70 34.21
CA PRO A 176 5.19 -15.67 33.40
C PRO A 176 4.82 -14.22 33.76
N VAL A 177 3.70 -13.97 34.47
CA VAL A 177 3.22 -12.61 34.80
C VAL A 177 4.24 -11.76 35.59
N PRO A 178 5.00 -12.30 36.57
CA PRO A 178 6.04 -11.53 37.26
C PRO A 178 7.05 -10.88 36.31
N VAL A 179 7.39 -11.51 35.19
CA VAL A 179 8.34 -10.94 34.22
C VAL A 179 7.78 -9.70 33.53
N ILE A 180 6.46 -9.65 33.29
CA ILE A 180 5.81 -8.44 32.77
C ILE A 180 5.91 -7.30 33.79
N GLN A 181 5.78 -7.60 35.09
CA GLN A 181 5.95 -6.60 36.16
C GLN A 181 7.40 -6.12 36.28
N ASP A 182 8.37 -7.02 36.05
CA ASP A 182 9.78 -6.67 35.98
C ASP A 182 10.07 -5.75 34.77
N ILE A 183 9.50 -6.04 33.60
CA ILE A 183 9.59 -5.17 32.41
C ILE A 183 8.99 -3.79 32.71
N ARG A 184 7.80 -3.73 33.30
CA ARG A 184 7.16 -2.45 33.69
C ARG A 184 8.04 -1.66 34.67
N SER A 185 8.65 -2.36 35.63
CA SER A 185 9.58 -1.79 36.59
C SER A 185 10.86 -1.26 35.96
N LEU A 186 11.41 -1.96 34.96
CA LEU A 186 12.57 -1.53 34.19
C LEU A 186 12.29 -0.25 33.40
N LEU A 187 11.09 -0.14 32.81
CA LEU A 187 10.66 0.99 31.97
C LEU A 187 10.02 2.16 32.76
N ASP A 188 10.05 2.08 34.09
CA ASP A 188 9.47 3.07 35.02
C ASP A 188 7.97 3.33 34.79
N ILE A 189 7.22 2.27 34.45
CA ILE A 189 5.79 2.35 34.13
C ILE A 189 4.95 2.14 35.40
N GLY A 190 3.98 3.01 35.63
CA GLY A 190 3.04 2.94 36.74
C GLY A 190 3.61 3.34 38.10
N ARG A 191 4.84 3.87 38.17
CA ARG A 191 5.48 4.31 39.42
C ARG A 191 5.09 5.74 39.82
N ASP A 192 5.04 6.66 38.85
CA ASP A 192 4.61 8.04 39.07
C ASP A 192 3.13 8.23 38.72
N ARG A 193 2.33 8.69 39.68
CA ARG A 193 0.91 9.00 39.45
C ARG A 193 0.69 10.18 38.50
N LYS A 194 1.65 11.10 38.41
CA LYS A 194 1.59 12.28 37.52
C LYS A 194 2.00 11.94 36.09
N ASN A 195 2.89 10.96 35.93
CA ASN A 195 3.31 10.44 34.64
C ASN A 195 3.37 8.90 34.66
N PRO A 196 2.23 8.22 34.46
CA PRO A 196 2.18 6.76 34.55
C PRO A 196 2.96 6.02 33.47
N ARG A 197 3.32 6.68 32.35
CA ARG A 197 4.06 6.10 31.23
C ARG A 197 3.46 4.83 30.60
N GLU A 198 2.17 4.56 30.79
CA GLU A 198 1.49 3.37 30.24
C GLU A 198 1.57 3.27 28.70
N ASP A 199 1.78 4.41 28.05
CA ASP A 199 1.89 4.56 26.60
C ASP A 199 3.20 4.00 25.99
N TYR A 200 4.16 3.61 26.84
CA TYR A 200 5.48 3.14 26.41
C TYR A 200 5.64 1.61 26.39
N LEU A 201 4.62 0.87 26.85
CA LEU A 201 4.59 -0.58 26.78
C LEU A 201 3.19 -1.08 26.37
N ASP A 202 3.16 -1.88 25.32
CA ASP A 202 1.98 -2.64 24.90
C ASP A 202 2.32 -4.11 24.79
N VAL A 203 1.50 -4.96 25.42
CA VAL A 203 1.65 -6.41 25.39
C VAL A 203 0.39 -7.01 24.78
N TYR A 204 0.51 -7.47 23.54
CA TYR A 204 -0.56 -8.14 22.81
C TYR A 204 -0.35 -9.65 22.85
N VAL A 205 -1.41 -10.39 23.15
CA VAL A 205 -1.37 -11.85 23.22
C VAL A 205 -2.42 -12.44 22.28
N PHE A 206 -1.94 -13.18 21.28
CA PHE A 206 -2.75 -13.92 20.33
C PHE A 206 -2.80 -15.40 20.74
N GLY A 207 -3.99 -15.86 21.09
CA GLY A 207 -4.33 -17.25 21.35
C GLY A 207 -4.20 -18.08 20.07
N VAL A 208 -3.15 -18.89 19.99
CA VAL A 208 -2.85 -19.77 18.85
C VAL A 208 -2.85 -21.21 19.32
N GLY A 209 -3.43 -22.12 18.54
CA GLY A 209 -3.48 -23.55 18.89
C GLY A 209 -4.91 -24.06 19.11
N PRO A 210 -5.09 -25.39 19.20
CA PRO A 210 -6.40 -26.02 19.31
C PRO A 210 -7.09 -25.74 20.67
N LEU A 211 -6.31 -25.54 21.73
CA LEU A 211 -6.80 -25.38 23.10
C LEU A 211 -6.16 -24.16 23.76
N VAL A 212 -6.80 -22.99 23.64
CA VAL A 212 -6.29 -21.75 24.23
C VAL A 212 -6.82 -21.55 25.66
N ASN A 213 -5.91 -21.37 26.63
CA ASN A 213 -6.22 -20.97 28.01
C ASN A 213 -6.41 -19.45 28.09
N GLN A 214 -7.67 -19.02 28.16
CA GLN A 214 -8.05 -17.60 28.14
C GLN A 214 -7.56 -16.82 29.36
N GLU A 215 -7.57 -17.44 30.54
CA GLU A 215 -7.18 -16.79 31.79
C GLU A 215 -5.70 -16.39 31.74
N ASN A 216 -4.85 -17.33 31.31
CA ASN A 216 -3.41 -17.13 31.22
C ASN A 216 -3.02 -16.09 30.16
N ILE A 217 -3.60 -16.14 28.95
CA ILE A 217 -3.31 -15.12 27.93
C ILE A 217 -3.82 -13.73 28.35
N ASN A 218 -4.96 -13.67 29.03
CA ASN A 218 -5.52 -12.42 29.53
C ASN A 218 -4.69 -11.83 30.66
N ALA A 219 -4.10 -12.65 31.53
CA ALA A 219 -3.23 -12.18 32.61
C ALA A 219 -1.93 -11.53 32.09
N LEU A 220 -1.47 -11.92 30.89
CA LEU A 220 -0.24 -11.39 30.28
C LEU A 220 -0.45 -10.10 29.48
N ALA A 221 -1.57 -9.98 28.79
CA ALA A 221 -1.85 -8.83 27.93
C ALA A 221 -2.11 -7.54 28.71
N SER A 222 -1.80 -6.40 28.10
CA SER A 222 -2.08 -5.07 28.66
C SER A 222 -3.57 -4.88 28.99
N LYS A 223 -3.85 -3.97 29.95
CA LYS A 223 -5.19 -3.56 30.37
C LYS A 223 -5.28 -2.04 30.25
N LYS A 224 -5.79 -1.55 29.12
CA LYS A 224 -5.97 -0.12 28.84
C LYS A 224 -7.43 0.17 28.55
N ASP A 225 -7.90 1.36 28.95
CA ASP A 225 -9.30 1.74 28.76
C ASP A 225 -9.63 1.81 27.26
N LYS A 226 -10.70 1.14 26.83
CA LYS A 226 -11.18 1.07 25.44
C LYS A 226 -10.24 0.41 24.42
N GLU A 227 -9.19 -0.26 24.87
CA GLU A 227 -8.27 -1.01 24.01
C GLU A 227 -8.40 -2.52 24.26
N GLN A 228 -8.18 -3.33 23.22
CA GLN A 228 -8.12 -4.78 23.34
C GLN A 228 -6.71 -5.27 23.05
N HIS A 229 -6.17 -6.10 23.95
CA HIS A 229 -4.82 -6.65 23.83
C HIS A 229 -4.78 -8.19 23.84
N VAL A 230 -5.94 -8.84 23.91
CA VAL A 230 -6.08 -10.30 23.90
C VAL A 230 -6.97 -10.69 22.74
N PHE A 231 -6.51 -11.65 21.94
CA PHE A 231 -7.24 -12.10 20.76
C PHE A 231 -7.24 -13.62 20.68
N LYS A 232 -8.41 -14.24 20.52
CA LYS A 232 -8.56 -15.67 20.34
C LYS A 232 -9.01 -15.97 18.91
N VAL A 233 -8.09 -16.50 18.12
CA VAL A 233 -8.31 -16.70 16.69
C VAL A 233 -8.86 -18.10 16.44
N LYS A 234 -9.95 -18.20 15.66
CA LYS A 234 -10.58 -19.50 15.34
C LYS A 234 -9.82 -20.31 14.30
N ASP A 235 -9.21 -19.64 13.31
CA ASP A 235 -8.47 -20.26 12.22
C ASP A 235 -7.30 -19.33 11.83
N MET A 236 -6.12 -19.89 11.62
CA MET A 236 -4.94 -19.09 11.28
C MET A 236 -4.98 -18.57 9.84
N ASP A 237 -5.72 -19.23 8.94
CA ASP A 237 -5.97 -18.75 7.56
C ASP A 237 -6.80 -17.44 7.56
N ASN A 238 -7.52 -17.19 8.66
CA ASN A 238 -8.26 -15.97 8.91
C ASN A 238 -7.40 -14.88 9.57
N LEU A 239 -6.30 -15.24 10.25
CA LEU A 239 -5.38 -14.30 10.89
C LEU A 239 -4.57 -13.50 9.87
N GLU A 240 -4.18 -14.09 8.73
CA GLU A 240 -3.58 -13.30 7.64
C GLU A 240 -4.55 -12.21 7.15
N ASN A 241 -5.84 -12.54 7.05
CA ASN A 241 -6.90 -11.58 6.72
C ASN A 241 -7.10 -10.53 7.83
N VAL A 242 -6.94 -10.87 9.11
CA VAL A 242 -6.93 -9.90 10.21
C VAL A 242 -5.96 -8.77 9.89
N PHE A 243 -4.70 -9.08 9.58
CA PHE A 243 -3.67 -8.06 9.35
C PHE A 243 -3.89 -7.23 8.07
N TYR A 244 -4.62 -7.73 7.09
CA TYR A 244 -5.11 -6.94 5.95
C TYR A 244 -6.29 -6.01 6.31
N GLN A 245 -7.16 -6.44 7.22
CA GLN A 245 -8.35 -5.69 7.68
C GLN A 245 -8.02 -4.69 8.81
N MET A 246 -6.89 -4.92 9.47
CA MET A 246 -6.42 -4.31 10.71
C MET A 246 -6.39 -2.79 10.73
N ILE A 247 -6.18 -2.08 9.63
CA ILE A 247 -5.64 -0.72 9.77
C ILE A 247 -6.70 0.37 9.90
N ASP A 248 -6.66 1.09 11.04
CA ASP A 248 -7.18 2.45 11.13
C ASP A 248 -6.32 3.39 10.27
N GLU A 249 -6.80 3.62 9.06
CA GLU A 249 -6.16 4.45 8.05
C GLU A 249 -6.62 5.91 8.12
N SER A 250 -7.38 6.32 9.15
CA SER A 250 -7.99 7.66 9.23
C SER A 250 -6.98 8.80 9.23
N GLN A 251 -5.77 8.55 9.71
CA GLN A 251 -4.69 9.54 9.75
C GLN A 251 -3.66 9.35 8.61
N THR A 252 -3.62 8.17 7.99
CA THR A 252 -2.80 7.87 6.79
C THR A 252 -3.56 8.03 5.47
N LEU A 253 -4.76 8.62 5.49
CA LEU A 253 -5.59 8.86 4.31
C LEU A 253 -4.88 9.65 3.21
N GLY A 254 -3.90 10.47 3.59
CA GLY A 254 -3.06 11.24 2.65
C GLY A 254 -1.96 10.43 1.96
N LEU A 255 -1.63 9.22 2.43
CA LEU A 255 -0.62 8.38 1.78
C LEU A 255 -1.12 7.89 0.43
N CYS A 256 -0.34 8.18 -0.61
CA CYS A 256 -0.65 7.78 -1.97
C CYS A 256 -0.63 6.25 -2.15
N GLY A 257 -1.39 5.71 -3.09
CA GLY A 257 -1.27 4.31 -3.51
C GLY A 257 -1.58 3.29 -2.41
N MET A 258 -2.35 3.68 -1.39
CA MET A 258 -2.84 2.81 -0.32
C MET A 258 -4.24 2.29 -0.66
N VAL A 259 -4.52 1.03 -0.36
CA VAL A 259 -5.80 0.38 -0.65
C VAL A 259 -6.31 -0.38 0.56
N TRP A 260 -7.62 -0.39 0.73
CA TRP A 260 -8.31 -1.24 1.70
C TRP A 260 -8.83 -2.52 1.04
N GLU A 261 -8.14 -3.65 1.24
CA GLU A 261 -8.45 -4.95 0.63
C GLU A 261 -9.29 -5.87 1.53
N HIS A 262 -10.37 -5.32 2.11
CA HIS A 262 -11.32 -6.08 2.94
C HIS A 262 -12.21 -7.02 2.08
N LYS A 263 -12.71 -8.13 2.65
CA LYS A 263 -13.67 -9.01 1.97
C LYS A 263 -14.96 -8.29 1.58
N ASP A 264 -15.45 -7.43 2.48
CA ASP A 264 -16.62 -6.54 2.26
C ASP A 264 -16.27 -5.20 1.59
N ALA A 265 -15.02 -5.02 1.13
CA ALA A 265 -14.60 -3.79 0.45
C ALA A 265 -15.38 -3.62 -0.88
N THR A 266 -16.00 -2.45 -1.04
CA THR A 266 -16.57 -2.04 -2.32
C THR A 266 -15.48 -1.81 -3.37
N ASP A 267 -15.87 -1.69 -4.63
CA ASP A 267 -14.96 -1.42 -5.74
C ASP A 267 -14.03 -0.21 -5.48
N TYR A 268 -14.57 0.89 -4.95
CA TYR A 268 -13.81 2.09 -4.63
C TYR A 268 -12.90 1.96 -3.41
N HIS A 269 -13.16 1.02 -2.49
CA HIS A 269 -12.19 0.73 -1.43
C HIS A 269 -10.94 0.05 -2.00
N LYS A 270 -11.13 -0.79 -3.02
CA LYS A 270 -10.07 -1.52 -3.69
C LYS A 270 -9.34 -0.65 -4.73
N GLN A 271 -9.94 0.46 -5.17
CA GLN A 271 -9.37 1.42 -6.13
C GLN A 271 -9.71 2.87 -5.74
N PRO A 272 -9.21 3.37 -4.59
CA PRO A 272 -9.66 4.65 -4.02
C PRO A 272 -9.21 5.89 -4.82
N TRP A 273 -8.26 5.74 -5.73
CA TRP A 273 -7.87 6.79 -6.68
C TRP A 273 -8.79 6.87 -7.90
N GLN A 274 -9.64 5.87 -8.14
CA GLN A 274 -10.38 5.78 -9.40
C GLN A 274 -11.37 6.95 -9.54
N ALA A 275 -11.22 7.70 -10.63
CA ALA A 275 -12.16 8.73 -11.05
C ALA A 275 -12.90 8.27 -12.32
N LYS A 276 -14.21 8.50 -12.35
CA LYS A 276 -15.05 8.33 -13.54
C LYS A 276 -15.35 9.71 -14.11
N ILE A 277 -15.13 9.86 -15.41
CA ILE A 277 -15.26 11.13 -16.12
C ILE A 277 -16.30 10.94 -17.22
N SER A 278 -17.30 11.80 -17.24
CA SER A 278 -18.33 11.81 -18.29
C SER A 278 -18.41 13.18 -18.92
N VAL A 279 -18.40 13.23 -20.26
CA VAL A 279 -18.55 14.45 -21.04
C VAL A 279 -19.80 14.33 -21.93
N THR A 280 -20.77 15.23 -21.75
CA THR A 280 -22.01 15.24 -22.54
C THR A 280 -22.03 16.43 -23.49
N ARG A 281 -21.82 16.18 -24.79
CA ARG A 281 -21.78 17.21 -25.83
C ARG A 281 -23.10 17.28 -26.61
N PRO A 282 -23.61 18.48 -26.95
CA PRO A 282 -24.71 18.62 -27.89
C PRO A 282 -24.34 18.06 -29.29
N PRO A 283 -25.27 17.44 -30.06
CA PRO A 283 -26.69 17.25 -29.78
C PRO A 283 -27.06 15.99 -28.97
N ASN A 284 -26.11 15.11 -28.60
CA ASN A 284 -26.24 14.03 -27.59
C ASN A 284 -25.02 13.08 -27.56
N THR A 285 -23.82 13.56 -27.87
CA THR A 285 -22.60 12.73 -27.86
C THR A 285 -22.12 12.55 -26.43
N HIS A 286 -21.94 11.31 -25.98
CA HIS A 286 -21.48 11.00 -24.63
C HIS A 286 -20.11 10.33 -24.70
N GLU A 287 -19.12 10.93 -24.06
CA GLU A 287 -17.79 10.35 -23.86
C GLU A 287 -17.66 9.90 -22.41
N ASN A 288 -17.16 8.70 -22.19
CA ASN A 288 -16.84 8.22 -20.85
C ASN A 288 -15.36 7.86 -20.81
N CYS A 289 -14.67 8.43 -19.85
CA CYS A 289 -13.27 8.16 -19.56
C CYS A 289 -13.09 7.83 -18.08
N MET A 290 -11.89 7.39 -17.75
CA MET A 290 -11.41 7.22 -16.40
C MET A 290 -10.30 8.23 -16.09
N GLY A 291 -9.95 8.32 -14.82
CA GLY A 291 -8.81 9.08 -14.35
C GLY A 291 -8.35 8.58 -12.99
N ALA A 292 -7.31 9.22 -12.46
CA ALA A 292 -6.80 8.95 -11.13
C ALA A 292 -6.69 10.23 -10.32
N VAL A 293 -7.16 10.19 -9.07
CA VAL A 293 -6.89 11.24 -8.09
C VAL A 293 -5.40 11.21 -7.78
N VAL A 294 -4.71 12.33 -8.01
CA VAL A 294 -3.26 12.47 -7.77
C VAL A 294 -2.95 13.48 -6.67
N SER A 295 -3.88 14.37 -6.34
CA SER A 295 -3.79 15.29 -5.20
C SER A 295 -5.18 15.65 -4.68
N PRO A 296 -5.32 16.43 -3.60
CA PRO A 296 -6.62 16.91 -3.13
C PRO A 296 -7.38 17.79 -4.14
N TYR A 297 -6.71 18.36 -5.14
CA TYR A 297 -7.33 19.23 -6.14
C TYR A 297 -7.22 18.69 -7.57
N PHE A 298 -6.45 17.63 -7.81
CA PHE A 298 -6.12 17.21 -9.17
C PHE A 298 -6.50 15.76 -9.48
N VAL A 299 -7.13 15.58 -10.64
CA VAL A 299 -7.36 14.28 -11.27
C VAL A 299 -6.57 14.23 -12.59
N LEU A 300 -5.71 13.22 -12.72
CA LEU A 300 -4.92 12.94 -13.91
C LEU A 300 -5.69 12.01 -14.85
N THR A 301 -5.73 12.34 -16.14
CA THR A 301 -6.45 11.59 -17.17
C THR A 301 -5.84 11.83 -18.56
N ALA A 302 -6.43 11.26 -19.62
CA ALA A 302 -6.02 11.48 -21.01
C ALA A 302 -6.58 12.81 -21.54
N ALA A 303 -5.86 13.42 -22.48
CA ALA A 303 -6.25 14.68 -23.10
C ALA A 303 -7.37 14.49 -24.12
N HIS A 304 -7.37 13.38 -24.88
CA HIS A 304 -8.34 13.10 -25.93
C HIS A 304 -9.78 12.92 -25.43
N CYS A 305 -9.96 12.73 -24.12
CA CYS A 305 -11.27 12.71 -23.49
C CYS A 305 -12.02 14.04 -23.64
N PHE A 306 -11.28 15.13 -23.89
CA PHE A 306 -11.80 16.49 -23.98
C PHE A 306 -11.45 17.16 -25.31
N THR A 307 -12.17 18.22 -25.62
CA THR A 307 -11.86 19.15 -26.71
C THR A 307 -11.79 20.59 -26.17
N VAL A 308 -11.13 21.50 -26.90
CA VAL A 308 -11.04 22.92 -26.50
C VAL A 308 -12.41 23.61 -26.52
N GLU A 309 -13.38 23.04 -27.23
CA GLU A 309 -14.75 23.54 -27.34
C GLU A 309 -15.64 23.08 -26.17
N ASP A 310 -15.19 22.06 -25.41
CA ASP A 310 -15.96 21.50 -24.30
C ASP A 310 -16.13 22.54 -23.20
N GLN A 311 -17.39 22.79 -22.83
CA GLN A 311 -17.72 23.66 -21.71
C GLN A 311 -17.55 22.90 -20.39
N LEU A 312 -17.06 23.57 -19.34
CA LEU A 312 -16.83 22.93 -18.03
C LEU A 312 -18.09 22.26 -17.46
N HIS A 313 -19.28 22.83 -17.70
CA HIS A 313 -20.54 22.26 -17.22
C HIS A 313 -20.99 20.98 -17.98
N TRP A 314 -20.33 20.62 -19.07
CA TRP A 314 -20.52 19.35 -19.77
C TRP A 314 -19.68 18.22 -19.18
N ILE A 315 -18.67 18.56 -18.38
CA ILE A 315 -17.71 17.62 -17.82
C ILE A 315 -18.10 17.32 -16.38
N LYS A 316 -18.25 16.03 -16.08
CA LYS A 316 -18.60 15.51 -14.75
C LYS A 316 -17.52 14.57 -14.28
N VAL A 317 -17.04 14.78 -13.06
CA VAL A 317 -16.07 13.90 -12.41
C VAL A 317 -16.69 13.29 -11.17
N ASN A 318 -16.64 11.98 -11.06
CA ASN A 318 -17.12 11.21 -9.93
C ASN A 318 -15.99 10.40 -9.30
N VAL A 319 -15.90 10.41 -7.97
CA VAL A 319 -14.87 9.69 -7.22
C VAL A 319 -15.48 9.01 -5.99
N GLY A 320 -14.86 7.92 -5.54
CA GLY A 320 -15.22 7.22 -4.31
C GLY A 320 -16.64 6.63 -4.28
N GLY A 321 -17.29 6.46 -5.43
CA GLY A 321 -18.62 5.85 -5.57
C GLY A 321 -19.76 6.70 -5.02
N LYS A 322 -19.55 8.01 -4.83
CA LYS A 322 -20.58 8.94 -4.40
C LYS A 322 -21.52 9.26 -5.56
N LYS A 323 -22.76 9.69 -5.30
CA LYS A 323 -23.69 10.13 -6.37
C LYS A 323 -23.47 11.58 -6.81
N GLN A 324 -22.65 12.33 -6.08
CA GLN A 324 -22.42 13.74 -6.33
C GLN A 324 -21.23 13.92 -7.28
N ASP A 325 -21.46 14.67 -8.36
CA ASP A 325 -20.42 15.09 -9.29
C ASP A 325 -19.60 16.23 -8.65
N LEU A 326 -18.29 16.23 -8.89
CA LEU A 326 -17.38 17.26 -8.43
C LEU A 326 -17.41 18.48 -9.35
N HIS A 327 -17.23 19.67 -8.76
CA HIS A 327 -17.09 20.91 -9.52
C HIS A 327 -15.66 21.06 -10.06
N ILE A 328 -15.57 21.35 -11.36
CA ILE A 328 -14.31 21.53 -12.07
C ILE A 328 -14.01 23.03 -12.19
N GLU A 329 -12.77 23.42 -11.86
CA GLU A 329 -12.25 24.76 -12.08
C GLU A 329 -11.68 24.90 -13.49
N GLN A 330 -10.88 23.93 -13.93
CA GLN A 330 -10.20 23.97 -15.22
C GLN A 330 -9.76 22.58 -15.69
N VAL A 331 -9.67 22.38 -17.01
CA VAL A 331 -8.93 21.27 -17.63
C VAL A 331 -7.62 21.81 -18.22
N LEU A 332 -6.50 21.22 -17.80
CA LEU A 332 -5.15 21.59 -18.20
C LEU A 332 -4.61 20.52 -19.14
N PHE A 333 -4.55 20.83 -20.42
CA PHE A 333 -3.91 19.97 -21.43
C PHE A 333 -2.39 20.09 -21.34
N HIS A 334 -1.67 19.02 -21.66
CA HIS A 334 -0.24 19.15 -21.91
C HIS A 334 0.00 20.09 -23.11
N PRO A 335 0.91 21.09 -23.04
CA PRO A 335 1.05 22.12 -24.07
C PRO A 335 1.42 21.61 -25.47
N LYS A 336 2.03 20.42 -25.54
CA LYS A 336 2.42 19.76 -26.79
C LYS A 336 1.37 18.81 -27.35
N TYR A 337 0.24 18.61 -26.65
CA TYR A 337 -0.83 17.75 -27.13
C TYR A 337 -1.49 18.37 -28.37
N ASN A 338 -1.54 17.61 -29.46
CA ASN A 338 -2.25 18.01 -30.66
C ASN A 338 -2.69 16.78 -31.46
N ILE A 339 -3.94 16.35 -31.27
CA ILE A 339 -4.51 15.17 -31.94
C ILE A 339 -4.50 15.27 -33.47
N ASN A 340 -4.54 16.48 -34.02
CA ASN A 340 -4.52 16.72 -35.47
C ASN A 340 -3.11 17.06 -35.99
N GLY A 341 -2.08 16.99 -35.15
CA GLY A 341 -0.74 17.50 -35.44
C GLY A 341 -0.07 16.87 -36.66
N LYS A 342 -0.47 15.66 -37.04
CA LYS A 342 0.05 14.93 -38.20
C LYS A 342 -0.99 14.61 -39.28
N LYS A 343 -2.13 15.33 -39.27
CA LYS A 343 -3.20 15.12 -40.25
C LYS A 343 -2.73 15.35 -41.70
N ALA A 344 -1.82 16.30 -41.92
CA ALA A 344 -1.21 16.57 -43.22
C ALA A 344 -0.31 15.43 -43.72
N GLU A 345 0.27 14.63 -42.81
CA GLU A 345 1.07 13.44 -43.11
C GLU A 345 0.20 12.18 -43.35
N GLY A 346 -1.13 12.34 -43.32
CA GLY A 346 -2.08 11.24 -43.50
C GLY A 346 -2.35 10.43 -42.23
N ILE A 347 -1.90 10.90 -41.06
CA ILE A 347 -2.17 10.29 -39.76
C ILE A 347 -3.41 10.96 -39.16
N PRO A 348 -4.56 10.25 -39.04
CA PRO A 348 -5.82 10.88 -38.66
C PRO A 348 -5.84 11.37 -37.21
N GLU A 349 -5.21 10.63 -36.30
CA GLU A 349 -5.15 10.93 -34.87
C GLU A 349 -3.72 10.76 -34.36
N PHE A 350 -3.21 11.75 -33.64
CA PHE A 350 -1.84 11.76 -33.11
C PHE A 350 -1.86 11.95 -31.60
N TYR A 351 -1.79 10.83 -30.88
CA TYR A 351 -1.94 10.75 -29.42
C TYR A 351 -0.67 11.12 -28.63
N ASP A 352 0.28 11.84 -29.23
CA ASP A 352 1.49 12.23 -28.51
C ASP A 352 1.15 13.25 -27.40
N TYR A 353 1.77 13.08 -26.23
CA TYR A 353 1.46 13.86 -25.02
C TYR A 353 -0.04 13.85 -24.64
N ASP A 354 -0.74 12.74 -24.87
CA ASP A 354 -2.16 12.56 -24.52
C ASP A 354 -2.39 12.46 -23.01
N VAL A 355 -2.19 13.57 -22.30
CA VAL A 355 -2.33 13.68 -20.86
C VAL A 355 -2.91 15.06 -20.50
N ALA A 356 -3.82 15.06 -19.53
CA ALA A 356 -4.46 16.25 -19.00
C ALA A 356 -4.68 16.14 -17.48
N LEU A 357 -4.73 17.29 -16.82
CA LEU A 357 -5.07 17.44 -15.42
C LEU A 357 -6.40 18.17 -15.30
N ILE A 358 -7.34 17.61 -14.53
CA ILE A 358 -8.55 18.32 -14.12
C ILE A 358 -8.29 18.94 -12.77
N LYS A 359 -8.35 20.27 -12.69
CA LYS A 359 -8.31 21.02 -11.43
C LYS A 359 -9.73 21.13 -10.88
N LEU A 360 -9.93 20.67 -9.66
CA LEU A 360 -11.19 20.73 -8.94
C LEU A 360 -11.33 22.07 -8.24
N LYS A 361 -12.56 22.56 -8.12
CA LYS A 361 -12.87 23.81 -7.42
C LYS A 361 -12.81 23.66 -5.90
N GLU A 362 -13.01 22.46 -5.39
CA GLU A 362 -13.11 22.15 -3.97
C GLU A 362 -12.09 21.08 -3.57
N LYS A 363 -11.48 21.24 -2.39
CA LYS A 363 -10.51 20.28 -1.85
C LYS A 363 -11.19 18.95 -1.52
N LEU A 364 -10.68 17.86 -2.09
CA LEU A 364 -11.12 16.52 -1.73
C LEU A 364 -10.78 16.20 -0.27
N GLN A 365 -11.77 15.67 0.45
CA GLN A 365 -11.59 15.08 1.76
C GLN A 365 -11.37 13.58 1.58
N TYR A 366 -10.14 13.14 1.81
CA TYR A 366 -9.80 11.73 1.68
C TYR A 366 -10.60 10.86 2.65
N SER A 367 -10.79 9.61 2.26
CA SER A 367 -11.57 8.62 2.99
C SER A 367 -11.07 7.21 2.64
N LYS A 368 -11.71 6.17 3.19
CA LYS A 368 -11.42 4.77 2.83
C LYS A 368 -11.74 4.43 1.35
N THR A 369 -12.55 5.24 0.68
CA THR A 369 -12.90 5.06 -0.74
C THR A 369 -12.33 6.14 -1.65
N LEU A 370 -11.57 7.10 -1.11
CA LEU A 370 -11.04 8.24 -1.85
C LEU A 370 -9.64 8.58 -1.36
N ARG A 371 -8.61 8.25 -2.15
CA ARG A 371 -7.20 8.47 -1.83
C ARG A 371 -6.38 8.73 -3.10
N PRO A 372 -5.25 9.44 -3.01
CA PRO A 372 -4.41 9.66 -4.18
C PRO A 372 -3.67 8.39 -4.59
N ILE A 373 -3.28 8.27 -5.85
CA ILE A 373 -2.30 7.28 -6.33
C ILE A 373 -0.90 7.89 -6.37
N CYS A 374 0.14 7.08 -6.15
CA CYS A 374 1.51 7.61 -6.16
C CYS A 374 1.96 7.96 -7.59
N LEU A 375 2.59 9.13 -7.75
CA LEU A 375 3.20 9.59 -8.99
C LEU A 375 4.72 9.33 -9.04
N PRO A 376 5.31 9.10 -10.22
CA PRO A 376 6.75 8.93 -10.33
C PRO A 376 7.54 10.20 -9.97
N CYS A 377 8.78 9.98 -9.56
CA CYS A 377 9.76 10.97 -9.15
C CYS A 377 9.28 11.91 -8.05
N THR A 378 8.59 11.36 -7.05
CA THR A 378 8.19 12.04 -5.80
C THR A 378 8.85 11.39 -4.58
N LEU A 379 8.97 12.16 -3.50
CA LEU A 379 9.40 11.64 -2.19
C LEU A 379 8.44 10.55 -1.67
N ALA A 380 7.13 10.75 -1.86
CA ALA A 380 6.10 9.80 -1.47
C ALA A 380 6.28 8.44 -2.16
N THR A 381 6.70 8.42 -3.43
CA THR A 381 7.02 7.17 -4.14
C THR A 381 8.33 6.54 -3.68
N ASN A 382 9.34 7.33 -3.27
CA ASN A 382 10.54 6.76 -2.63
C ASN A 382 10.17 6.04 -1.33
N GLN A 383 9.32 6.66 -0.50
CA GLN A 383 8.79 6.03 0.72
C GLN A 383 7.95 4.79 0.41
N ALA A 384 7.05 4.87 -0.57
CA ALA A 384 6.22 3.74 -1.00
C ALA A 384 7.06 2.55 -1.47
N LEU A 385 8.14 2.85 -2.18
CA LEU A 385 9.11 1.86 -2.63
C LEU A 385 10.14 1.52 -1.56
N ARG A 386 10.05 2.01 -0.32
CA ARG A 386 11.04 1.76 0.76
C ARG A 386 12.48 2.00 0.29
N LEU A 387 12.68 3.08 -0.46
CA LEU A 387 13.98 3.55 -0.90
C LEU A 387 14.42 4.72 0.00
N PRO A 388 15.73 4.98 0.14
CA PRO A 388 16.20 6.19 0.82
C PRO A 388 15.56 7.45 0.22
N LEU A 389 15.19 8.42 1.05
CA LEU A 389 14.55 9.67 0.59
C LEU A 389 15.42 10.43 -0.43
N SER A 390 16.75 10.31 -0.32
CA SER A 390 17.73 10.87 -1.26
C SER A 390 17.82 10.14 -2.61
N THR A 391 16.99 9.12 -2.85
CA THR A 391 16.98 8.37 -4.11
C THR A 391 16.54 9.27 -5.27
N SER A 392 17.36 9.35 -6.30
CA SER A 392 17.10 10.13 -7.52
C SER A 392 15.94 9.57 -8.36
N CYS A 393 15.32 10.44 -9.17
CA CYS A 393 14.32 10.08 -10.17
C CYS A 393 14.76 8.95 -11.12
N GLN A 394 16.02 8.98 -11.59
CA GLN A 394 16.57 7.94 -12.48
C GLN A 394 16.53 6.54 -11.85
N LYS A 395 17.00 6.40 -10.60
CA LYS A 395 16.94 5.13 -9.86
C LYS A 395 15.51 4.66 -9.63
N GLN A 396 14.58 5.59 -9.36
CA GLN A 396 13.18 5.24 -9.20
C GLN A 396 12.57 4.73 -10.52
N MET A 397 12.95 5.33 -11.65
CA MET A 397 12.60 4.85 -12.99
C MET A 397 13.13 3.44 -13.25
N GLU A 398 14.38 3.15 -12.89
CA GLU A 398 14.97 1.82 -13.04
C GLU A 398 14.26 0.76 -12.16
N GLU A 399 13.81 1.15 -10.98
CA GLU A 399 13.06 0.28 -10.05
C GLU A 399 11.63 -0.01 -10.53
N LEU A 400 10.98 0.94 -11.20
CA LEU A 400 9.60 0.82 -11.68
C LEU A 400 9.51 0.29 -13.11
N LEU A 401 10.36 0.77 -14.02
CA LEU A 401 10.37 0.44 -15.45
C LEU A 401 11.75 -0.10 -15.88
N PRO A 402 12.21 -1.24 -15.33
CA PRO A 402 13.43 -1.88 -15.80
C PRO A 402 13.29 -2.32 -17.27
N ALA A 403 14.43 -2.54 -17.94
CA ALA A 403 14.50 -2.96 -19.34
C ALA A 403 14.12 -4.45 -19.53
N LYS A 404 12.91 -4.82 -19.12
CA LYS A 404 12.32 -6.17 -19.21
C LYS A 404 10.80 -6.07 -19.25
N ASP A 405 10.11 -7.21 -19.34
CA ASP A 405 8.66 -7.23 -19.15
C ASP A 405 8.32 -6.90 -17.69
N VAL A 406 7.44 -5.92 -17.50
CA VAL A 406 7.06 -5.42 -16.17
C VAL A 406 5.60 -5.74 -15.91
N LYS A 407 5.31 -6.50 -14.85
CA LYS A 407 3.94 -6.77 -14.40
C LYS A 407 3.29 -5.45 -13.95
N ALA A 408 2.14 -5.15 -14.53
CA ALA A 408 1.34 -3.97 -14.26
C ALA A 408 -0.14 -4.35 -14.23
N LEU A 409 -1.00 -3.37 -14.00
CA LEU A 409 -2.44 -3.54 -14.07
C LEU A 409 -3.12 -2.22 -14.44
N PHE A 410 -4.35 -2.32 -14.93
CA PHE A 410 -5.27 -1.19 -15.02
C PHE A 410 -6.63 -1.55 -14.42
N VAL A 411 -7.52 -0.57 -14.31
CA VAL A 411 -8.88 -0.74 -13.80
C VAL A 411 -9.85 -0.61 -14.97
N SER A 412 -10.79 -1.55 -15.09
CA SER A 412 -11.81 -1.56 -16.13
C SER A 412 -13.20 -1.75 -15.53
N GLU A 413 -14.19 -1.05 -16.09
CA GLU A 413 -15.59 -1.17 -15.69
C GLU A 413 -16.28 -2.24 -16.53
N LEU A 414 -16.80 -3.28 -15.87
CA LEU A 414 -17.53 -4.33 -16.57
C LEU A 414 -18.84 -3.78 -17.17
N LEU A 415 -19.01 -3.97 -18.47
CA LEU A 415 -20.22 -3.60 -19.23
C LEU A 415 -21.52 -4.12 -18.61
N LYS A 416 -21.46 -5.24 -17.87
CA LYS A 416 -22.57 -5.79 -17.10
C LYS A 416 -22.35 -5.51 -15.60
N GLY A 417 -23.15 -4.61 -15.04
CA GLY A 417 -23.22 -4.36 -13.60
C GLY A 417 -22.38 -3.19 -13.08
N GLY A 418 -21.60 -2.50 -13.93
CA GLY A 418 -20.86 -1.29 -13.53
C GLY A 418 -19.77 -1.54 -12.48
N LYS A 419 -19.30 -2.78 -12.39
CA LYS A 419 -18.31 -3.22 -11.39
C LYS A 419 -16.90 -2.89 -11.86
N LEU A 420 -16.10 -2.25 -11.02
CA LEU A 420 -14.68 -2.02 -11.31
C LEU A 420 -13.88 -3.29 -11.05
N THR A 421 -13.01 -3.64 -12.00
CA THR A 421 -12.16 -4.83 -11.92
C THR A 421 -10.74 -4.49 -12.35
N ARG A 422 -9.76 -5.02 -11.62
CA ARG A 422 -8.35 -4.92 -12.02
C ARG A 422 -8.06 -5.92 -13.14
N LYS A 423 -7.30 -5.48 -14.14
CA LYS A 423 -6.85 -6.25 -15.28
C LYS A 423 -5.32 -6.27 -15.25
N GLU A 424 -4.74 -7.42 -14.91
CA GLU A 424 -3.29 -7.58 -14.93
C GLU A 424 -2.77 -7.60 -16.37
N VAL A 425 -1.69 -6.89 -16.63
CA VAL A 425 -1.03 -6.80 -17.94
C VAL A 425 0.48 -6.76 -17.78
N HIS A 426 1.23 -6.86 -18.87
CA HIS A 426 2.67 -6.72 -18.85
C HIS A 426 3.14 -5.63 -19.80
N ILE A 427 3.85 -4.64 -19.26
CA ILE A 427 4.49 -3.59 -20.04
C ILE A 427 5.70 -4.21 -20.75
N LYS A 428 5.71 -4.16 -22.08
CA LYS A 428 6.82 -4.68 -22.90
C LYS A 428 7.93 -3.64 -22.95
N ASN A 429 8.79 -3.61 -21.93
CA ASN A 429 9.88 -2.62 -21.82
C ASN A 429 11.28 -3.23 -22.03
N GLY A 430 11.35 -4.50 -22.44
CA GLY A 430 12.58 -5.21 -22.79
C GLY A 430 12.75 -5.42 -24.30
N ASP A 431 13.27 -6.59 -24.65
CA ASP A 431 13.44 -7.10 -26.02
C ASP A 431 12.15 -7.10 -26.85
N LYS A 432 10.99 -7.31 -26.20
CA LYS A 432 9.67 -7.33 -26.85
C LYS A 432 9.11 -5.95 -27.21
N LYS A 433 9.72 -4.85 -26.74
CA LYS A 433 9.20 -3.49 -26.91
C LYS A 433 8.95 -3.15 -28.38
N ALA A 434 9.97 -3.31 -29.22
CA ALA A 434 9.88 -2.99 -30.64
C ALA A 434 8.83 -3.83 -31.38
N ALA A 435 8.61 -5.09 -30.97
CA ALA A 435 7.56 -5.92 -31.55
C ALA A 435 6.15 -5.42 -31.17
N CYS A 436 5.98 -5.00 -29.92
CA CYS A 436 4.74 -4.40 -29.42
C CYS A 436 4.42 -3.10 -30.18
N GLU A 437 5.40 -2.22 -30.34
CA GLU A 437 5.24 -0.94 -31.04
C GLU A 437 4.91 -1.12 -32.53
N ARG A 438 5.54 -2.08 -33.22
CA ARG A 438 5.26 -2.34 -34.65
C ARG A 438 3.80 -2.75 -34.94
N ASP A 439 3.12 -3.38 -33.98
CA ASP A 439 1.72 -3.78 -34.15
C ASP A 439 0.77 -2.57 -34.29
N ALA A 440 1.21 -1.35 -33.91
CA ALA A 440 0.48 -0.11 -34.16
C ALA A 440 0.13 0.13 -35.63
N GLN A 441 0.91 -0.41 -36.58
CA GLN A 441 0.62 -0.27 -38.02
C GLN A 441 -0.72 -0.92 -38.41
N LYS A 442 -1.19 -1.89 -37.62
CA LYS A 442 -2.46 -2.59 -37.84
C LYS A 442 -3.67 -1.82 -37.30
N ALA A 443 -3.45 -0.71 -36.60
CA ALA A 443 -4.53 0.10 -36.07
C ALA A 443 -5.31 0.82 -37.20
N PRO A 444 -6.63 1.00 -37.06
CA PRO A 444 -7.44 1.71 -38.04
C PRO A 444 -6.89 3.12 -38.33
N GLY A 445 -6.67 3.43 -39.60
CA GLY A 445 -6.10 4.72 -40.02
C GLY A 445 -4.56 4.77 -40.10
N TYR A 446 -3.86 3.79 -39.53
CA TYR A 446 -2.39 3.77 -39.47
C TYR A 446 -1.72 2.85 -40.50
N GLY A 447 -2.49 2.08 -41.27
CA GLY A 447 -1.95 1.10 -42.23
C GLY A 447 -1.10 1.68 -43.37
N LYS A 448 -1.12 3.00 -43.59
CA LYS A 448 -0.29 3.71 -44.59
C LYS A 448 0.94 4.40 -43.98
N VAL A 449 1.10 4.35 -42.65
CA VAL A 449 2.26 4.93 -41.97
C VAL A 449 3.50 4.11 -42.34
N LYS A 450 4.53 4.80 -42.84
CA LYS A 450 5.79 4.17 -43.30
C LYS A 450 6.74 3.89 -42.14
N ASP A 451 6.90 4.86 -41.25
CA ASP A 451 7.73 4.75 -40.06
C ASP A 451 6.83 4.80 -38.82
N ILE A 452 6.76 3.69 -38.09
CA ILE A 452 5.88 3.60 -36.93
C ILE A 452 6.30 4.53 -35.78
N SER A 453 7.56 4.96 -35.74
CA SER A 453 8.06 5.90 -34.74
C SER A 453 7.44 7.31 -34.89
N GLU A 454 6.85 7.61 -36.06
CA GLU A 454 6.12 8.84 -36.29
C GLU A 454 4.78 8.91 -35.53
N VAL A 455 4.25 7.76 -35.09
CA VAL A 455 2.98 7.65 -34.36
C VAL A 455 3.15 7.04 -32.96
N VAL A 456 4.05 6.07 -32.82
CA VAL A 456 4.46 5.51 -31.53
C VAL A 456 5.75 6.20 -31.10
N THR A 457 5.57 7.31 -30.43
CA THR A 457 6.68 8.12 -29.94
C THR A 457 7.31 7.55 -28.67
N PRO A 458 8.52 8.02 -28.27
CA PRO A 458 9.14 7.66 -26.98
C PRO A 458 8.28 7.92 -25.73
N ARG A 459 7.17 8.66 -25.85
CA ARG A 459 6.23 8.91 -24.74
C ARG A 459 5.35 7.70 -24.45
N PHE A 460 5.31 6.67 -25.30
CA PHE A 460 4.44 5.53 -25.07
C PHE A 460 5.09 4.38 -24.31
N LEU A 461 4.30 3.76 -23.44
CA LEU A 461 4.46 2.39 -22.95
C LEU A 461 3.50 1.49 -23.75
N CYS A 462 3.88 0.23 -23.95
CA CYS A 462 3.09 -0.73 -24.72
C CYS A 462 2.75 -1.97 -23.87
N THR A 463 1.47 -2.35 -23.84
CA THR A 463 0.95 -3.58 -23.21
C THR A 463 0.11 -4.39 -24.21
N GLY A 464 -0.48 -5.50 -23.77
CA GLY A 464 -1.37 -6.29 -24.61
C GLY A 464 -0.64 -7.37 -25.42
N GLY A 465 -1.40 -8.14 -26.18
CA GLY A 465 -0.95 -9.30 -26.95
C GLY A 465 -0.83 -10.57 -26.11
N VAL A 466 -0.08 -11.56 -26.64
CA VAL A 466 -0.10 -12.95 -26.13
C VAL A 466 1.23 -13.44 -25.55
N ASP A 467 2.27 -12.61 -25.58
CA ASP A 467 3.62 -12.94 -25.14
C ASP A 467 4.11 -11.86 -24.16
N PRO A 468 4.55 -12.20 -22.93
CA PRO A 468 4.71 -13.56 -22.36
C PRO A 468 3.41 -14.25 -21.94
N TYR A 469 2.34 -13.48 -21.79
CA TYR A 469 1.01 -13.97 -21.42
C TYR A 469 -0.05 -13.29 -22.29
N ALA A 470 -1.23 -13.89 -22.34
CA ALA A 470 -2.42 -13.28 -22.94
C ALA A 470 -2.92 -12.15 -22.03
N ASP A 471 -2.49 -10.93 -22.34
CA ASP A 471 -2.88 -9.73 -21.62
C ASP A 471 -4.31 -9.31 -22.05
N PRO A 472 -5.20 -8.93 -21.11
CA PRO A 472 -6.46 -8.26 -21.43
C PRO A 472 -6.20 -6.88 -22.06
N ASN A 473 -7.11 -6.45 -22.94
CA ASN A 473 -7.06 -5.13 -23.57
C ASN A 473 -8.00 -4.13 -22.90
N THR A 474 -7.70 -2.85 -23.13
CA THR A 474 -8.52 -1.74 -22.64
C THR A 474 -9.80 -1.59 -23.47
N CYS A 475 -10.88 -1.14 -22.84
CA CYS A 475 -12.08 -0.68 -23.53
C CYS A 475 -12.04 0.85 -23.70
N LYS A 476 -12.85 1.39 -24.64
CA LYS A 476 -13.00 2.85 -24.80
C LYS A 476 -13.36 3.58 -23.49
N GLY A 477 -14.16 2.96 -22.63
CA GLY A 477 -14.53 3.54 -21.33
C GLY A 477 -13.39 3.56 -20.31
N ASP A 478 -12.31 2.82 -20.55
CA ASP A 478 -11.14 2.76 -19.66
C ASP A 478 -10.10 3.84 -20.01
N SER A 479 -10.23 4.51 -21.16
CA SER A 479 -9.35 5.59 -21.62
C SER A 479 -9.17 6.67 -20.56
N GLY A 480 -7.94 7.16 -20.40
CA GLY A 480 -7.55 8.09 -19.35
C GLY A 480 -7.31 7.47 -17.98
N GLY A 481 -7.68 6.20 -17.78
CA GLY A 481 -7.40 5.48 -16.55
C GLY A 481 -5.91 5.28 -16.27
N PRO A 482 -5.53 5.00 -15.02
CA PRO A 482 -4.14 4.78 -14.65
C PRO A 482 -3.62 3.41 -15.09
N LEU A 483 -2.41 3.38 -15.65
CA LEU A 483 -1.59 2.17 -15.74
C LEU A 483 -0.70 2.10 -14.50
N ILE A 484 -0.85 1.02 -13.73
CA ILE A 484 -0.39 0.93 -12.35
C ILE A 484 0.61 -0.20 -12.17
N ILE A 485 1.67 0.04 -11.41
CA ILE A 485 2.56 -0.99 -10.87
C ILE A 485 2.23 -1.17 -9.39
N HIS A 486 1.95 -2.42 -9.00
CA HIS A 486 1.78 -2.79 -7.60
C HIS A 486 3.10 -3.35 -7.07
N LYS A 487 3.75 -2.64 -6.13
CA LYS A 487 5.06 -3.02 -5.58
C LYS A 487 5.13 -2.63 -4.10
N ARG A 488 5.65 -3.54 -3.26
CA ARG A 488 5.79 -3.36 -1.80
C ARG A 488 4.48 -2.92 -1.12
N SER A 489 3.36 -3.52 -1.55
CA SER A 489 2.01 -3.24 -1.06
C SER A 489 1.50 -1.81 -1.32
N ARG A 490 2.09 -1.12 -2.31
CA ARG A 490 1.72 0.22 -2.76
C ARG A 490 1.45 0.24 -4.25
N PHE A 491 0.54 1.11 -4.66
CA PHE A 491 0.11 1.29 -6.05
C PHE A 491 0.69 2.58 -6.62
N ILE A 492 1.50 2.47 -7.66
CA ILE A 492 2.20 3.58 -8.30
C ILE A 492 1.72 3.69 -9.75
N GLN A 493 1.21 4.85 -10.13
CA GLN A 493 0.85 5.11 -11.52
C GLN A 493 2.12 5.38 -12.32
N VAL A 494 2.30 4.66 -13.43
CA VAL A 494 3.43 4.87 -14.35
C VAL A 494 2.98 5.30 -15.73
N GLY A 495 1.68 5.18 -16.03
CA GLY A 495 1.13 5.68 -17.28
C GLY A 495 -0.34 6.08 -17.22
N VAL A 496 -0.80 6.68 -18.32
CA VAL A 496 -2.20 7.04 -18.59
C VAL A 496 -2.64 6.27 -19.83
N ILE A 497 -3.74 5.52 -19.73
CA ILE A 497 -4.31 4.77 -20.86
C ILE A 497 -4.70 5.75 -21.96
N SER A 498 -4.15 5.56 -23.15
CA SER A 498 -4.34 6.49 -24.27
C SER A 498 -5.15 5.85 -25.38
N TRP A 499 -4.60 4.87 -26.10
CA TRP A 499 -5.27 4.27 -27.26
C TRP A 499 -4.87 2.81 -27.47
N GLY A 500 -5.67 2.06 -28.25
CA GLY A 500 -5.45 0.65 -28.54
C GLY A 500 -5.53 0.33 -30.03
N VAL A 501 -4.86 -0.74 -30.45
CA VAL A 501 -4.81 -1.19 -31.86
C VAL A 501 -6.14 -1.78 -32.31
N VAL A 502 -6.82 -2.51 -31.41
CA VAL A 502 -8.06 -3.24 -31.69
C VAL A 502 -9.10 -2.91 -30.62
N ASP A 503 -10.29 -2.46 -31.05
CA ASP A 503 -11.43 -2.26 -30.15
C ASP A 503 -12.12 -3.61 -29.87
N VAL A 504 -11.62 -4.34 -28.88
CA VAL A 504 -12.13 -5.68 -28.52
C VAL A 504 -13.48 -5.64 -27.80
N CYS A 505 -13.90 -4.46 -27.31
CA CYS A 505 -15.08 -4.32 -26.46
C CYS A 505 -16.36 -4.02 -27.27
N LYS A 506 -16.21 -3.58 -28.53
CA LYS A 506 -17.32 -3.28 -29.44
C LYS A 506 -17.96 -4.53 -30.07
N ASP A 507 -17.18 -5.59 -30.33
CA ASP A 507 -17.68 -6.82 -30.96
C ASP A 507 -17.79 -7.98 -29.95
N LYS A 508 -19.03 -8.45 -29.72
CA LYS A 508 -19.31 -9.60 -28.85
C LYS A 508 -18.63 -10.90 -29.33
N ARG A 509 -18.27 -11.01 -30.61
CA ARG A 509 -17.56 -12.18 -31.18
C ARG A 509 -16.06 -12.15 -30.84
N LEU A 510 -15.44 -10.97 -30.79
CA LEU A 510 -14.02 -10.79 -30.44
C LEU A 510 -13.73 -10.97 -28.94
N GLN A 511 -14.76 -10.96 -28.09
CA GLN A 511 -14.63 -11.25 -26.65
C GLN A 511 -14.05 -12.65 -26.34
N HIS A 512 -14.03 -13.57 -27.32
CA HIS A 512 -13.54 -14.95 -27.14
C HIS A 512 -12.23 -15.24 -27.90
N GLN A 513 -11.88 -14.46 -28.93
CA GLN A 513 -10.66 -14.65 -29.73
C GLN A 513 -10.07 -13.28 -30.11
N VAL A 514 -9.34 -12.71 -29.17
CA VAL A 514 -8.63 -11.45 -29.36
C VAL A 514 -7.39 -11.69 -30.25
N PRO A 515 -7.14 -10.86 -31.29
CA PRO A 515 -5.95 -11.01 -32.13
C PRO A 515 -4.65 -10.80 -31.34
N ALA A 516 -3.60 -11.57 -31.66
CA ALA A 516 -2.29 -11.45 -31.00
C ALA A 516 -1.63 -10.06 -31.09
N HIS A 517 -2.05 -9.26 -32.08
CA HIS A 517 -1.58 -7.89 -32.30
C HIS A 517 -2.44 -6.82 -31.62
N ALA A 518 -3.43 -7.20 -30.81
CA ALA A 518 -4.19 -6.26 -29.99
C ALA A 518 -3.28 -5.72 -28.88
N ARG A 519 -2.67 -4.56 -29.13
CA ARG A 519 -1.83 -3.82 -28.18
C ARG A 519 -2.57 -2.60 -27.65
N ASP A 520 -2.19 -2.17 -26.46
CA ASP A 520 -2.63 -0.92 -25.85
C ASP A 520 -1.42 -0.04 -25.56
N PHE A 521 -1.55 1.25 -25.85
CA PHE A 521 -0.53 2.27 -25.69
C PHE A 521 -0.93 3.27 -24.59
N HIS A 522 0.05 3.62 -23.77
CA HIS A 522 -0.15 4.44 -22.57
C HIS A 522 0.90 5.55 -22.52
N ILE A 523 0.55 6.75 -22.09
CA ILE A 523 1.53 7.83 -21.90
C ILE A 523 2.40 7.51 -20.68
N ASN A 524 3.71 7.40 -20.89
CA ASN A 524 4.72 7.23 -19.87
C ASN A 524 4.86 8.50 -19.03
N LEU A 525 4.51 8.43 -17.73
CA LEU A 525 4.57 9.59 -16.85
C LEU A 525 5.98 10.15 -16.68
N PHE A 526 7.02 9.30 -16.77
CA PHE A 526 8.42 9.76 -16.73
C PHE A 526 8.77 10.72 -17.87
N GLN A 527 8.04 10.68 -18.98
CA GLN A 527 8.28 11.52 -20.16
C GLN A 527 7.54 12.86 -20.11
N VAL A 528 6.65 13.05 -19.14
CA VAL A 528 5.87 14.29 -18.93
C VAL A 528 6.10 14.91 -17.55
N LEU A 529 7.11 14.43 -16.81
CA LEU A 529 7.47 14.92 -15.48
C LEU A 529 7.70 16.43 -15.40
N PRO A 530 8.37 17.10 -16.35
CA PRO A 530 8.55 18.55 -16.25
C PRO A 530 7.22 19.30 -16.16
N TRP A 531 6.23 18.88 -16.94
CA TRP A 531 4.90 19.47 -16.91
C TRP A 531 4.13 19.10 -15.64
N LEU A 532 4.19 17.84 -15.20
CA LEU A 532 3.56 17.42 -13.94
C LEU A 532 4.15 18.19 -12.75
N LYS A 533 5.48 18.32 -12.67
CA LYS A 533 6.17 19.08 -11.63
C LYS A 533 5.77 20.55 -11.66
N GLU A 534 5.67 21.17 -12.84
CA GLU A 534 5.20 22.55 -12.97
C GLU A 534 3.76 22.70 -12.44
N LYS A 535 2.84 21.80 -12.80
CA LYS A 535 1.41 21.93 -12.46
C LYS A 535 1.06 21.48 -11.04
N LEU A 536 1.87 20.60 -10.44
CA LEU A 536 1.61 20.00 -9.13
C LEU A 536 2.63 20.41 -8.07
N HIS A 537 3.48 21.42 -8.31
CA HIS A 537 4.55 21.82 -7.38
C HIS A 537 4.07 22.21 -5.98
N GLU A 538 2.85 22.75 -5.85
CA GLU A 538 2.25 23.11 -4.54
C GLU A 538 1.60 21.91 -3.84
N GLU A 539 1.40 20.81 -4.56
CA GLU A 539 0.59 19.67 -4.13
C GLU A 539 1.44 18.44 -3.78
N GLU A 540 2.55 18.24 -4.49
CA GLU A 540 3.38 17.04 -4.39
C GLU A 540 4.88 17.39 -4.44
N PRO A 541 5.70 16.89 -3.49
CA PRO A 541 7.14 17.12 -3.49
C PRO A 541 7.83 16.19 -4.50
N PHE A 542 8.11 16.73 -5.69
CA PHE A 542 8.91 16.07 -6.73
C PHE A 542 10.42 16.16 -6.44
N LEU A 543 11.17 15.15 -6.88
CA LEU A 543 12.64 15.06 -6.79
C LEU A 543 13.37 16.08 -7.66
#